data_AF-A0A4Q3XUU5-F1
#
_entry.id   AF-A0A4Q3XUU5-F1
#
_cell.length_a   1.000
_cell.length_b   1.000
_cell.length_c   1.000
_cell.angle_alpha   90.00
_cell.angle_beta   90.00
_cell.angle_gamma   90.00
#
_symmetry.space_group_name_H-M   'P 1'
#
loop_
_entity.id
_entity.type
_entity.pdbx_description
1 polymer ?
#
loop_
_entity_poly.entity_id
_entity_poly.type
_entity_poly.pdbx_seq_one_letter_code
_entity_poly.pdbx_strand_id
1 'polypeptide(L)'
;MKNLTSQDVLTALLSAGLEAVYTHQMLVGDDLDVPLYPEALVQVEVAKSLKTSLQFAQVELEASTKILEASLHRGEPTSPFCSNQGEIDIVCWQWNGPQLFVEVKDEINNTDDGLIKDVERLQQLLAIRKDSATQNFPLFGGLLFYSSRKSPPIRGKHLTSQFLPMVAKELDKTIQRIKSRVDLVRFTFVHDVREIPNSAIPDGTPAGYG
;
A
#
# COMPACT_ATOMS: atom_id res chain seq x y z
N MET A 1 10.01 -21.23 7.18
CA MET A 1 9.57 -20.17 6.24
C MET A 1 8.08 -20.38 6.00
N LYS A 2 7.25 -19.36 6.24
CA LYS A 2 5.81 -19.44 5.97
C LYS A 2 5.59 -19.36 4.45
N ASN A 3 4.87 -20.32 3.89
CA ASN A 3 4.39 -20.20 2.51
C ASN A 3 3.26 -19.16 2.50
N LEU A 4 3.62 -17.91 2.21
CA LEU A 4 2.65 -16.83 2.09
C LEU A 4 1.78 -17.04 0.85
N THR A 5 0.51 -16.67 0.98
CA THR A 5 -0.46 -16.56 -0.12
C THR A 5 -0.81 -15.09 -0.36
N SER A 6 -1.43 -14.79 -1.51
CA SER A 6 -1.95 -13.44 -1.77
C SER A 6 -2.98 -13.01 -0.72
N GLN A 7 -3.72 -13.95 -0.12
CA GLN A 7 -4.69 -13.66 0.93
C GLN A 7 -4.00 -13.33 2.27
N ASP A 8 -2.89 -13.99 2.61
CA ASP A 8 -2.09 -13.63 3.80
C ASP A 8 -1.59 -12.19 3.67
N VAL A 9 -1.05 -11.84 2.50
CA VAL A 9 -0.53 -10.49 2.22
C VAL A 9 -1.65 -9.45 2.26
N LEU A 10 -2.78 -9.69 1.59
CA LEU A 10 -3.93 -8.79 1.61
C LEU A 10 -4.44 -8.55 3.04
N THR A 11 -4.60 -9.62 3.81
CA THR A 11 -5.07 -9.53 5.21
C THR A 11 -4.09 -8.74 6.06
N ALA A 12 -2.78 -8.99 5.92
CA ALA A 12 -1.75 -8.27 6.65
C ALA A 12 -1.71 -6.78 6.28
N LEU A 13 -1.80 -6.45 4.99
CA LEU A 13 -1.82 -5.06 4.51
C LEU A 13 -3.03 -4.29 5.03
N LEU A 14 -4.21 -4.88 5.01
CA LEU A 14 -5.42 -4.24 5.54
C LEU A 14 -5.34 -4.03 7.05
N SER A 15 -4.86 -5.02 7.78
CA SER A 15 -4.66 -4.91 9.23
C SER A 15 -3.60 -3.85 9.56
N ALA A 16 -2.52 -3.79 8.78
CA ALA A 16 -1.45 -2.81 8.92
C ALA A 16 -1.93 -1.38 8.62
N GLY A 17 -2.70 -1.19 7.54
CA GLY A 17 -3.33 0.08 7.22
C GLY A 17 -4.29 0.53 8.32
N LEU A 18 -5.09 -0.40 8.86
CA LEU A 18 -5.99 -0.12 9.97
C LEU A 18 -5.24 0.22 11.27
N GLU A 19 -4.17 -0.50 11.58
CA GLU A 19 -3.31 -0.21 12.73
C GLU A 19 -2.61 1.15 12.60
N ALA A 20 -2.17 1.53 11.40
CA ALA A 20 -1.64 2.86 11.14
C ALA A 20 -2.65 3.97 11.48
N VAL A 21 -3.95 3.71 11.23
CA VAL A 21 -5.04 4.59 11.66
C VAL A 21 -5.20 4.62 13.19
N TYR A 22 -5.16 3.48 13.87
CA TYR A 22 -5.34 3.43 15.32
C TYR A 22 -4.14 3.95 16.13
N THR A 23 -2.93 3.54 15.79
CA THR A 23 -1.69 3.82 16.56
C THR A 23 -1.40 5.30 16.65
N HIS A 24 -1.63 6.04 15.58
CA HIS A 24 -1.40 7.48 15.60
C HIS A 24 -2.52 8.27 16.24
N GLN A 25 -3.52 7.61 16.86
CA GLN A 25 -4.80 8.22 17.20
C GLN A 25 -5.17 9.15 16.04
N MET A 26 -5.29 8.59 14.82
CA MET A 26 -5.59 9.36 13.62
C MET A 26 -6.94 10.03 13.83
N LEU A 27 -6.91 11.15 14.55
CA LEU A 27 -8.05 11.90 15.01
C LEU A 27 -8.59 12.52 13.75
N VAL A 28 -9.59 11.88 13.17
CA VAL A 28 -10.66 12.60 12.51
C VAL A 28 -11.41 13.37 13.61
N GLY A 29 -10.71 14.26 14.33
CA GLY A 29 -11.33 15.18 15.25
C GLY A 29 -12.18 16.15 14.46
N ASP A 30 -13.22 16.69 15.08
CA ASP A 30 -14.12 17.68 14.47
C ASP A 30 -13.41 19.02 14.14
N ASP A 31 -12.13 19.16 14.50
CA ASP A 31 -11.33 20.34 14.20
C ASP A 31 -10.94 20.38 12.70
N LEU A 32 -11.24 21.52 12.07
CA LEU A 32 -11.01 21.79 10.65
C LEU A 32 -9.52 21.91 10.29
N ASP A 33 -8.65 21.98 11.30
CA ASP A 33 -7.21 22.21 11.17
C ASP A 33 -6.34 20.95 11.39
N VAL A 34 -6.93 19.76 11.59
CA VAL A 34 -6.14 18.53 11.75
C VAL A 34 -5.66 17.99 10.39
N PRO A 35 -4.35 17.76 10.19
CA PRO A 35 -3.78 17.48 8.87
C PRO A 35 -4.32 16.23 8.20
N LEU A 36 -4.42 16.29 6.86
CA LEU A 36 -4.31 15.13 5.98
C LEU A 36 -3.03 14.34 6.34
N TYR A 37 -3.16 13.02 6.48
CA TYR A 37 -2.07 12.16 6.92
C TYR A 37 -0.95 12.13 5.87
N PRO A 38 0.29 12.49 6.25
CA PRO A 38 1.43 12.28 5.36
C PRO A 38 1.54 10.80 5.03
N GLU A 39 1.56 10.48 3.73
CA GLU A 39 1.83 9.14 3.17
C GLU A 39 2.98 8.44 3.92
N ALA A 40 4.04 9.19 4.23
CA ALA A 40 5.21 8.74 4.97
C ALA A 40 4.92 8.16 6.37
N LEU A 41 3.94 8.69 7.13
CA LEU A 41 3.60 8.15 8.45
C LEU A 41 2.86 6.81 8.32
N VAL A 42 1.92 6.72 7.37
CA VAL A 42 1.20 5.47 7.09
C VAL A 42 2.19 4.41 6.61
N GLN A 43 3.11 4.78 5.73
CA GLN A 43 4.17 3.92 5.24
C GLN A 43 5.03 3.34 6.40
N VAL A 44 5.45 4.16 7.36
CA VAL A 44 6.24 3.70 8.51
C VAL A 44 5.47 2.70 9.37
N GLU A 45 4.20 2.97 9.69
CA GLU A 45 3.41 2.05 10.51
C GLU A 45 3.09 0.76 9.78
N VAL A 46 2.73 0.85 8.50
CA VAL A 46 2.49 -0.34 7.68
C VAL A 46 3.74 -1.22 7.62
N ALA A 47 4.92 -0.64 7.46
CA ALA A 47 6.18 -1.36 7.48
C ALA A 47 6.43 -2.10 8.82
N LYS A 48 6.17 -1.44 9.96
CA LYS A 48 6.28 -2.06 11.29
C LYS A 48 5.31 -3.23 11.46
N SER A 49 4.05 -3.04 11.08
CA SER A 49 3.01 -4.07 11.18
C SER A 49 3.29 -5.26 10.28
N LEU A 50 3.76 -5.04 9.05
CA LEU A 50 4.14 -6.11 8.12
C LEU A 50 5.33 -6.93 8.65
N LYS A 51 6.35 -6.26 9.21
CA LYS A 51 7.51 -6.95 9.82
C LYS A 51 7.05 -7.91 10.93
N THR A 52 6.15 -7.44 11.79
CA THR A 52 5.66 -8.20 12.94
C THR A 52 4.70 -9.33 12.54
N SER A 53 3.73 -9.04 11.68
CA SER A 53 2.65 -9.97 11.33
C SER A 53 3.09 -11.10 10.39
N LEU A 54 3.98 -10.81 9.44
CA LEU A 54 4.44 -11.77 8.44
C LEU A 54 5.86 -12.28 8.71
N GLN A 55 6.51 -11.82 9.79
CA GLN A 55 7.82 -12.29 10.25
C GLN A 55 8.93 -12.18 9.20
N PHE A 56 8.97 -11.07 8.47
CA PHE A 56 10.06 -10.78 7.53
C PHE A 56 11.38 -10.54 8.28
N ALA A 57 12.50 -10.97 7.67
CA ALA A 57 13.83 -10.79 8.25
C ALA A 57 14.21 -9.30 8.32
N GLN A 58 13.84 -8.54 7.30
CA GLN A 58 14.09 -7.11 7.21
C GLN A 58 12.93 -6.42 6.48
N VAL A 59 12.68 -5.16 6.82
CA VAL A 59 11.81 -4.25 6.07
C VAL A 59 12.60 -2.98 5.79
N GLU A 60 12.54 -2.51 4.56
CA GLU A 60 13.23 -1.34 4.04
C GLU A 60 12.19 -0.36 3.49
N LEU A 61 12.40 0.93 3.71
CA LEU A 61 11.56 2.00 3.19
C LEU A 61 12.27 2.68 2.01
N GLU A 62 11.49 3.17 1.05
CA GLU A 62 11.99 3.95 -0.09
C GLU A 62 13.13 3.22 -0.84
N ALA A 63 12.93 1.92 -1.07
CA ALA A 63 13.96 1.08 -1.66
C ALA A 63 14.09 1.38 -3.16
N SER A 64 15.30 1.72 -3.60
CA SER A 64 15.56 2.02 -5.01
C SER A 64 15.26 0.83 -5.90
N THR A 65 14.43 1.04 -6.93
CA THR A 65 14.09 0.01 -7.93
C THR A 65 15.34 -0.60 -8.56
N LYS A 66 16.37 0.19 -8.85
CA LYS A 66 17.64 -0.29 -9.39
C LYS A 66 18.33 -1.32 -8.49
N ILE A 67 18.31 -1.11 -7.17
CA ILE A 67 18.90 -2.04 -6.20
C ILE A 67 18.04 -3.32 -6.12
N LEU A 68 16.71 -3.17 -6.15
CA LEU A 68 15.78 -4.30 -6.15
C LEU A 68 15.94 -5.18 -7.39
N GLU A 69 16.07 -4.58 -8.57
CA GLU A 69 16.31 -5.30 -9.82
C GLU A 69 17.62 -6.07 -9.79
N ALA A 70 18.71 -5.44 -9.34
CA ALA A 70 20.00 -6.12 -9.19
C ALA A 70 19.91 -7.30 -8.21
N SER A 71 19.16 -7.13 -7.12
CA SER A 71 18.91 -8.17 -6.12
C SER A 71 18.06 -9.33 -6.65
N LEU A 72 17.10 -9.03 -7.53
CA LEU A 72 16.24 -10.02 -8.19
C LEU A 72 16.99 -10.75 -9.33
N HIS A 73 17.79 -10.05 -10.13
CA HIS A 73 18.54 -10.60 -11.27
C HIS A 73 19.90 -11.23 -10.90
N ARG A 74 20.44 -11.01 -9.68
CA ARG A 74 21.86 -11.32 -9.34
C ARG A 74 22.86 -10.76 -10.35
N GLY A 75 22.58 -9.58 -10.93
CA GLY A 75 23.37 -9.02 -12.04
C GLY A 75 22.88 -7.64 -12.46
N GLU A 76 23.33 -7.17 -13.63
CA GLU A 76 22.95 -5.84 -14.12
C GLU A 76 21.44 -5.75 -14.43
N PRO A 77 20.81 -4.59 -14.17
CA PRO A 77 19.39 -4.38 -14.42
C PRO A 77 19.09 -4.56 -15.92
N THR A 78 18.19 -5.48 -16.26
CA THR A 78 17.87 -5.80 -17.67
C THR A 78 16.64 -5.08 -18.20
N SER A 79 15.88 -4.38 -17.33
CA SER A 79 14.65 -3.68 -17.72
C SER A 79 14.94 -2.22 -18.06
N PRO A 80 14.65 -1.77 -19.31
CA PRO A 80 14.80 -0.36 -19.70
C PRO A 80 13.75 0.58 -19.08
N PHE A 81 12.81 0.07 -18.27
CA PHE A 81 11.78 0.91 -17.63
C PHE A 81 12.14 1.34 -16.19
N CYS A 82 12.86 0.51 -15.44
CA CYS A 82 13.36 0.86 -14.10
C CYS A 82 14.70 1.61 -14.12
N SER A 83 15.25 1.91 -15.31
CA SER A 83 16.36 2.84 -15.46
C SER A 83 15.98 4.29 -15.15
N ASN A 84 14.68 4.59 -15.03
CA ASN A 84 14.20 5.84 -14.46
C ASN A 84 14.21 5.72 -12.93
N GLN A 85 14.93 6.63 -12.28
CA GLN A 85 15.02 6.76 -10.81
C GLN A 85 13.62 6.64 -10.19
N GLY A 86 13.41 5.56 -9.44
CA GLY A 86 12.16 5.30 -8.74
C GLY A 86 12.42 4.50 -7.48
N GLU A 87 11.52 4.63 -6.53
CA GLU A 87 11.57 3.97 -5.23
C GLU A 87 10.28 3.17 -5.04
N ILE A 88 10.37 2.12 -4.23
CA ILE A 88 9.21 1.39 -3.70
C ILE A 88 9.08 1.80 -2.24
N ASP A 89 7.89 2.24 -1.84
CA ASP A 89 7.64 2.76 -0.50
C ASP A 89 8.06 1.78 0.59
N ILE A 90 7.72 0.48 0.45
CA ILE A 90 8.10 -0.55 1.41
C ILE A 90 8.53 -1.84 0.69
N VAL A 91 9.67 -2.38 1.10
CA VAL A 91 10.12 -3.70 0.67
C VAL A 91 10.37 -4.59 1.86
N CYS A 92 9.74 -5.77 1.86
CA CYS A 92 9.94 -6.78 2.89
C CYS A 92 10.80 -7.93 2.39
N TRP A 93 11.85 -8.23 3.15
CA TRP A 93 12.90 -9.17 2.80
C TRP A 93 12.79 -10.45 3.61
N GLN A 94 12.92 -11.57 2.92
CA GLN A 94 13.32 -12.84 3.53
C GLN A 94 14.85 -12.97 3.47
N TRP A 95 15.39 -13.93 4.21
CA TRP A 95 16.83 -14.21 4.22
C TRP A 95 17.45 -14.43 2.83
N ASN A 96 16.67 -14.90 1.86
CA ASN A 96 17.17 -15.22 0.51
C ASN A 96 16.70 -14.23 -0.57
N GLY A 97 16.15 -13.07 -0.20
CA GLY A 97 15.76 -12.01 -1.13
C GLY A 97 14.46 -11.28 -0.78
N PRO A 98 14.08 -10.25 -1.58
CA PRO A 98 12.84 -9.51 -1.37
C PRO A 98 11.65 -10.41 -1.68
N GLN A 99 10.56 -10.28 -0.93
CA GLN A 99 9.36 -11.10 -1.10
C GLN A 99 8.10 -10.27 -1.34
N LEU A 100 8.00 -9.08 -0.74
CA LEU A 100 6.84 -8.21 -0.83
C LEU A 100 7.30 -6.79 -1.14
N PHE A 101 6.66 -6.18 -2.14
CA PHE A 101 6.83 -4.79 -2.55
C PHE A 101 5.49 -4.09 -2.31
N VAL A 102 5.48 -2.97 -1.59
CA VAL A 102 4.25 -2.26 -1.24
C VAL A 102 4.38 -0.78 -1.59
N GLU A 103 3.31 -0.26 -2.16
CA GLU A 103 3.10 1.16 -2.45
C GLU A 103 1.94 1.65 -1.57
N VAL A 104 2.14 2.75 -0.88
CA VAL A 104 1.15 3.42 -0.03
C VAL A 104 0.76 4.72 -0.70
N LYS A 105 -0.53 5.03 -0.80
CA LYS A 105 -1.01 6.26 -1.45
C LYS A 105 -2.12 6.92 -0.65
N ASP A 106 -2.04 8.23 -0.52
CA ASP A 106 -2.95 9.04 0.30
C ASP A 106 -4.26 9.45 -0.40
N GLU A 107 -4.37 9.20 -1.72
CA GLU A 107 -5.51 9.71 -2.50
C GLU A 107 -6.06 8.74 -3.55
N ILE A 108 -7.40 8.72 -3.61
CA ILE A 108 -8.17 8.36 -4.80
C ILE A 108 -8.49 9.66 -5.51
N ASN A 109 -7.79 9.94 -6.62
CA ASN A 109 -8.04 11.12 -7.44
C ASN A 109 -8.68 10.72 -8.78
N ASN A 110 -9.26 11.69 -9.49
CA ASN A 110 -10.02 11.39 -10.71
C ASN A 110 -9.16 10.83 -11.85
N THR A 111 -7.83 10.97 -11.81
CA THR A 111 -6.94 10.51 -12.89
C THR A 111 -6.30 9.16 -12.59
N ASP A 112 -6.11 8.80 -11.31
CA ASP A 112 -5.39 7.60 -10.84
C ASP A 112 -3.99 7.44 -11.46
N ASP A 113 -3.41 8.49 -12.05
CA ASP A 113 -2.18 8.36 -12.85
C ASP A 113 -0.98 7.88 -12.02
N GLY A 114 -0.92 8.26 -10.74
CA GLY A 114 0.06 7.76 -9.78
C GLY A 114 -0.13 6.26 -9.51
N LEU A 115 -1.32 5.88 -9.05
CA LEU A 115 -1.69 4.50 -8.75
C LEU A 115 -1.44 3.56 -9.94
N ILE A 116 -1.77 3.98 -11.17
CA ILE A 116 -1.55 3.17 -12.36
C ILE A 116 -0.05 3.00 -12.65
N LYS A 117 0.77 4.05 -12.50
CA LYS A 117 2.23 3.93 -12.64
C LYS A 117 2.83 2.99 -11.60
N ASP A 118 2.32 3.03 -10.37
CA ASP A 118 2.76 2.16 -9.29
C ASP A 118 2.40 0.70 -9.58
N VAL A 119 1.20 0.44 -10.09
CA VAL A 119 0.78 -0.89 -10.56
C VAL A 119 1.68 -1.40 -11.69
N GLU A 120 2.00 -0.56 -12.67
CA GLU A 120 2.90 -0.93 -13.77
C GLU A 120 4.32 -1.23 -13.25
N ARG A 121 4.84 -0.42 -12.32
CA ARG A 121 6.14 -0.60 -11.66
C ARG A 121 6.21 -1.91 -10.86
N LEU A 122 5.19 -2.20 -10.04
CA LEU A 122 5.12 -3.43 -9.27
C LEU A 122 5.09 -4.66 -10.19
N GLN A 123 4.29 -4.63 -11.26
CA GLN A 123 4.23 -5.73 -12.22
C GLN A 123 5.56 -5.98 -12.92
N GLN A 124 6.32 -4.92 -13.23
CA GLN A 124 7.66 -5.06 -13.81
C GLN A 124 8.60 -5.79 -12.85
N LEU A 125 8.65 -5.37 -11.58
CA LEU A 125 9.46 -6.04 -10.55
C LEU A 125 9.05 -7.51 -10.36
N LEU A 126 7.75 -7.80 -10.33
CA LEU A 126 7.25 -9.17 -10.20
C LEU A 126 7.48 -10.03 -11.45
N ALA A 127 7.57 -9.41 -12.63
CA ALA A 127 7.84 -10.09 -13.89
C ALA A 127 9.31 -10.47 -14.07
N ILE A 128 10.22 -9.93 -13.24
CA ILE A 128 11.64 -10.28 -13.27
C ILE A 128 11.77 -11.78 -12.96
N ARG A 129 11.97 -12.56 -14.02
CA ARG A 129 12.21 -13.99 -13.93
C ARG A 129 13.63 -14.21 -13.42
N LYS A 130 13.73 -14.91 -12.29
CA LYS A 130 15.02 -15.39 -11.78
C LYS A 130 15.29 -16.75 -12.39
N ASP A 131 16.46 -16.92 -13.02
CA ASP A 131 16.96 -18.26 -13.36
C ASP A 131 17.12 -19.05 -12.05
N SER A 132 16.32 -20.11 -11.94
CA SER A 132 15.87 -20.69 -10.69
C SER A 132 16.94 -21.54 -10.00
N ALA A 133 17.36 -21.12 -8.80
CA ALA A 133 17.96 -22.00 -7.80
C ALA A 133 17.80 -21.53 -6.34
N THR A 134 17.54 -20.25 -6.06
CA THR A 134 17.74 -19.70 -4.70
C THR A 134 16.54 -18.99 -4.06
N GLN A 135 15.45 -18.79 -4.80
CA GLN A 135 14.24 -18.16 -4.28
C GLN A 135 13.06 -19.12 -4.49
N ASN A 136 12.78 -19.93 -3.47
CA ASN A 136 11.74 -20.96 -3.48
C ASN A 136 10.39 -20.43 -2.96
N PHE A 137 10.19 -19.12 -2.98
CA PHE A 137 9.00 -18.48 -2.41
C PHE A 137 8.37 -17.50 -3.41
N PRO A 138 7.04 -17.32 -3.36
CA PRO A 138 6.32 -16.40 -4.24
C PRO A 138 6.68 -14.94 -3.94
N LEU A 139 6.67 -14.10 -4.98
CA LEU A 139 6.80 -12.65 -4.90
C LEU A 139 5.42 -11.99 -4.91
N PHE A 140 5.27 -10.89 -4.19
CA PHE A 140 4.00 -10.16 -4.05
C PHE A 140 4.17 -8.67 -4.27
N GLY A 141 3.20 -8.07 -4.97
CA GLY A 141 3.00 -6.62 -5.03
C GLY A 141 1.77 -6.26 -4.23
N GLY A 142 1.86 -5.20 -3.42
CA GLY A 142 0.78 -4.65 -2.62
C GLY A 142 0.57 -3.18 -2.95
N LEU A 143 -0.69 -2.78 -3.05
CA LEU A 143 -1.08 -1.38 -3.15
C LEU A 143 -2.05 -1.10 -2.02
N LEU A 144 -1.69 -0.18 -1.13
CA LEU A 144 -2.53 0.29 -0.04
C LEU A 144 -2.86 1.76 -0.30
N PHE A 145 -4.11 2.06 -0.55
CA PHE A 145 -4.57 3.44 -0.66
C PHE A 145 -5.71 3.68 0.31
N TYR A 146 -5.83 4.93 0.78
CA TYR A 146 -6.85 5.33 1.73
C TYR A 146 -7.54 6.63 1.29
N SER A 147 -8.72 6.88 1.84
CA SER A 147 -9.46 8.11 1.62
C SER A 147 -10.17 8.50 2.90
N SER A 148 -10.18 9.80 3.20
CA SER A 148 -10.82 10.35 4.40
C SER A 148 -11.82 11.44 4.03
N ARG A 149 -12.76 11.73 4.93
CA ARG A 149 -13.72 12.86 4.78
C ARG A 149 -13.03 14.20 4.58
N LYS A 150 -11.74 14.29 4.94
CA LYS A 150 -10.90 15.48 4.87
C LYS A 150 -9.99 15.51 3.64
N SER A 151 -9.91 14.43 2.85
CA SER A 151 -9.09 14.40 1.61
C SER A 151 -9.59 15.47 0.63
N PRO A 152 -8.68 16.16 -0.11
CA PRO A 152 -9.06 17.26 -0.98
C PRO A 152 -10.18 16.81 -1.93
N PRO A 153 -11.15 17.70 -2.21
CA PRO A 153 -12.42 17.28 -2.74
C PRO A 153 -12.23 16.55 -4.07
N ILE A 154 -12.80 15.35 -4.14
CA ILE A 154 -13.35 14.76 -5.36
C ILE A 154 -14.40 15.78 -5.86
N ARG A 155 -13.92 16.81 -6.58
CA ARG A 155 -14.62 18.04 -7.03
C ARG A 155 -15.96 18.36 -6.34
N GLY A 156 -15.91 19.36 -5.46
CA GLY A 156 -17.03 20.26 -5.12
C GLY A 156 -18.32 19.61 -4.66
N LYS A 157 -18.47 19.38 -3.35
CA LYS A 157 -19.75 19.37 -2.61
C LYS A 157 -19.51 19.21 -1.11
N HIS A 158 -19.91 20.23 -0.34
CA HIS A 158 -19.86 20.31 1.12
C HIS A 158 -20.92 19.46 1.83
N LEU A 159 -21.15 18.21 1.42
CA LEU A 159 -22.15 17.35 2.07
C LEU A 159 -21.52 16.05 2.54
N THR A 160 -21.18 16.02 3.83
CA THR A 160 -20.70 14.83 4.57
C THR A 160 -21.61 13.61 4.38
N SER A 161 -22.90 13.84 4.13
CA SER A 161 -23.90 12.79 3.84
C SER A 161 -23.75 12.12 2.46
N GLN A 162 -23.03 12.75 1.52
CA GLN A 162 -22.75 12.21 0.18
C GLN A 162 -21.36 11.60 0.08
N PHE A 163 -20.52 11.74 1.12
CA PHE A 163 -19.14 11.27 1.12
C PHE A 163 -19.03 9.76 0.90
N LEU A 164 -19.73 8.94 1.69
CA LEU A 164 -19.63 7.48 1.59
C LEU A 164 -20.08 6.95 0.21
N PRO A 165 -21.24 7.35 -0.35
CA PRO A 165 -21.62 6.94 -1.71
C PRO A 165 -20.66 7.42 -2.81
N MET A 166 -20.09 8.62 -2.65
CA MET A 166 -19.12 9.16 -3.62
C MET A 166 -17.78 8.40 -3.56
N VAL A 167 -17.26 8.17 -2.36
CA VAL A 167 -16.03 7.40 -2.16
C VAL A 167 -16.20 5.97 -2.64
N ALA A 168 -17.32 5.31 -2.34
CA ALA A 168 -17.62 3.97 -2.88
C ALA A 168 -17.59 3.96 -4.41
N LYS A 169 -18.19 4.97 -5.07
CA LYS A 169 -18.19 5.08 -6.52
C LYS A 169 -16.81 5.33 -7.11
N GLU A 170 -16.00 6.20 -6.51
CA GLU A 170 -14.63 6.43 -7.00
C GLU A 170 -13.71 5.23 -6.68
N LEU A 171 -13.85 4.61 -5.52
CA LEU A 171 -13.20 3.33 -5.16
C LEU A 171 -13.45 2.27 -6.22
N ASP A 172 -14.72 2.04 -6.59
CA ASP A 172 -15.08 1.06 -7.60
C ASP A 172 -14.40 1.38 -8.94
N LYS A 173 -14.40 2.64 -9.37
CA LYS A 173 -13.73 3.05 -10.62
C LYS A 173 -12.23 2.82 -10.55
N THR A 174 -11.57 3.21 -9.47
CA THR A 174 -10.13 3.03 -9.26
C THR A 174 -9.77 1.55 -9.27
N ILE A 175 -10.54 0.70 -8.57
CA ILE A 175 -10.35 -0.75 -8.59
C ILE A 175 -10.51 -1.31 -10.01
N GLN A 176 -11.54 -0.88 -10.77
CA GLN A 176 -11.69 -1.31 -12.16
C GLN A 176 -10.54 -0.85 -13.05
N ARG A 177 -10.04 0.37 -12.87
CA ARG A 177 -8.88 0.90 -13.62
C ARG A 177 -7.63 0.11 -13.30
N ILE A 178 -7.33 -0.13 -12.02
CA ILE A 178 -6.20 -0.97 -11.57
C ILE A 178 -6.33 -2.36 -12.21
N LYS A 179 -7.49 -3.01 -12.06
CA LYS A 179 -7.73 -4.35 -12.62
C LYS A 179 -7.55 -4.40 -14.14
N SER A 180 -7.92 -3.33 -14.86
CA SER A 180 -7.72 -3.24 -16.32
C SER A 180 -6.26 -3.10 -16.74
N ARG A 181 -5.36 -2.72 -15.82
CA ARG A 181 -3.93 -2.53 -16.03
C ARG A 181 -3.08 -3.70 -15.55
N VAL A 182 -3.66 -4.60 -14.76
CA VAL A 182 -2.98 -5.83 -14.35
C VAL A 182 -3.00 -6.83 -15.51
N ASP A 183 -1.84 -7.39 -15.85
CA ASP A 183 -1.71 -8.55 -16.73
C ASP A 183 -2.22 -9.80 -15.99
N LEU A 184 -3.54 -10.01 -16.07
CA LEU A 184 -4.24 -11.13 -15.43
C LEU A 184 -3.86 -12.50 -16.01
N VAL A 185 -3.10 -12.56 -17.12
CA VAL A 185 -2.55 -13.82 -17.63
C VAL A 185 -1.32 -14.22 -16.81
N ARG A 186 -0.57 -13.24 -16.30
CA ARG A 186 0.67 -13.47 -15.53
C ARG A 186 0.47 -13.39 -14.03
N PHE A 187 -0.46 -12.56 -13.57
CA PHE A 187 -0.62 -12.23 -12.16
C PHE A 187 -2.02 -12.52 -11.64
N THR A 188 -2.08 -13.00 -10.39
CA THR A 188 -3.33 -13.08 -9.64
C THR A 188 -3.59 -11.76 -8.93
N PHE A 189 -4.75 -11.16 -9.17
CA PHE A 189 -5.17 -9.92 -8.52
C PHE A 189 -6.26 -10.18 -7.50
N VAL A 190 -6.02 -9.79 -6.25
CA VAL A 190 -6.99 -9.81 -5.14
C VAL A 190 -7.09 -8.41 -4.56
N HIS A 191 -8.28 -8.02 -4.11
CA HIS A 191 -8.52 -6.74 -3.46
C HIS A 191 -9.60 -6.91 -2.38
N ASP A 192 -9.59 -6.01 -1.41
CA ASP A 192 -10.62 -5.89 -0.38
C ASP A 192 -10.64 -4.43 0.08
N VAL A 193 -11.77 -3.99 0.61
CA VAL A 193 -12.01 -2.63 1.07
C VAL A 193 -12.59 -2.69 2.47
N ARG A 194 -11.99 -1.94 3.40
CA ARG A 194 -12.49 -1.84 4.77
C ARG A 194 -12.89 -0.41 5.09
N GLU A 195 -14.15 -0.25 5.47
CA GLU A 195 -14.60 0.98 6.10
C GLU A 195 -14.07 1.01 7.54
N ILE A 196 -13.51 2.15 7.94
CA ILE A 196 -13.11 2.40 9.32
C ILE A 196 -14.30 3.08 10.01
N PRO A 197 -14.98 2.40 10.95
CA PRO A 197 -16.16 2.96 11.57
C PRO A 197 -15.78 4.15 12.45
N ASN A 198 -16.62 5.20 12.47
CA ASN A 198 -16.40 6.40 13.29
C ASN A 198 -16.24 6.08 14.79
N SER A 199 -16.87 5.00 15.28
CA SER A 199 -16.79 4.54 16.67
C SER A 199 -15.44 3.96 17.07
N ALA A 200 -14.55 3.73 16.10
CA ALA A 200 -13.21 3.24 16.35
C ALA A 200 -12.21 4.37 16.68
N ILE A 201 -12.70 5.62 16.65
CA ILE A 201 -12.03 6.80 17.18
C ILE A 201 -12.45 6.90 18.66
N PRO A 202 -11.54 6.77 19.64
CA PRO A 202 -11.88 6.96 21.04
C PRO A 202 -12.47 8.35 21.23
N ASP A 203 -13.58 8.47 21.97
CA ASP A 203 -14.14 9.76 22.37
C ASP A 203 -13.00 10.61 22.95
N GLY A 204 -12.79 11.81 22.38
CA GLY A 204 -11.70 12.73 22.67
C GLY A 204 -11.67 13.31 24.08
N THR A 205 -12.05 12.52 25.08
CA THR A 205 -11.83 12.81 26.49
C THR A 205 -10.32 12.81 26.71
N PRO A 206 -9.70 13.95 27.09
CA PRO A 206 -8.30 13.95 27.48
C PRO A 206 -8.18 12.93 28.61
N ALA A 207 -7.25 11.99 28.50
CA ALA A 207 -6.85 11.20 29.65
C ALA A 207 -6.41 12.21 30.71
N GLY A 208 -7.26 12.42 31.71
CA GLY A 208 -6.92 13.25 32.86
C GLY A 208 -5.65 12.68 33.44
N TYR A 209 -4.59 13.48 33.45
CA TYR A 209 -3.44 13.23 34.28
C TYR A 209 -3.93 13.19 35.73
N GLY A 210 -4.03 12.00 36.29
CA GLY A 210 -4.07 11.74 37.73
C GLY A 210 -2.67 11.64 38.30
#